data_AF-A0A944DP32-F1
#
_entry.id   AF-A0A944DP32-F1
#
_cell.length_a   1.000
_cell.length_b   1.000
_cell.length_c   1.000
_cell.angle_alpha   90.00
_cell.angle_beta   90.00
_cell.angle_gamma   90.00
#
_symmetry.space_group_name_H-M   'P 1'
#
loop_
_entity.id
_entity.type
_entity.pdbx_description
1 polymer ?
#
loop_
_entity_poly.entity_id
_entity_poly.type
_entity_poly.pdbx_seq_one_letter_code
_entity_poly.pdbx_strand_id
1 'polypeptide(L)'
;MDKLIAPRGEGKSRKSRLIKIAEVVGKVGLSAVPIPPVVSEVAKLGLEKIFSYVRQRDEQRILEFYRAFFYKNGVPDEGILDAEIEESNFHALLNACVSDIEEEKTIPYANLTRSIALGRVDPELRRNFILTLRDLSWDELDLLRRIYVVTKHAVIPNKGKDFDVSLLLDYPPSQISETLAVANLKAKGMVEDEKLSSAGSSFVSACSNEDDLEPVIYGYKVWSGYTCLILHLSGKHLSNSESEMLAASLRSTCIHSYSVTAIGGFETGRNDPLSRLGTNCCVILIDEEFEVTPASLEAISKIAETRPVVQVLNNRKAIDEEPFTRLPAIRRDLNKGDAWRVEAVNLLIREINLRGQVKGAPE
;
A
#
# COMPACT_ATOMS: atom_id res chain seq x y z
N MET A 1 63.85 -41.80 -6.04
CA MET A 1 63.02 -40.68 -6.52
C MET A 1 61.93 -40.46 -5.50
N ASP A 2 62.15 -39.43 -4.70
CA ASP A 2 61.38 -39.08 -3.52
C ASP A 2 59.98 -38.53 -3.83
N LYS A 3 59.08 -38.87 -2.90
CA LYS A 3 57.92 -38.14 -2.37
C LYS A 3 57.46 -36.88 -3.12
N LEU A 4 56.15 -36.79 -3.33
CA LEU A 4 55.34 -35.67 -2.82
C LEU A 4 53.87 -36.10 -2.65
N ILE A 5 53.49 -36.23 -1.39
CA ILE A 5 52.10 -36.20 -0.90
C ILE A 5 51.72 -34.72 -0.77
N ALA A 6 50.51 -34.35 -1.21
CA ALA A 6 49.78 -33.24 -0.61
C ALA A 6 48.30 -33.66 -0.46
N PRO A 7 47.70 -33.50 0.75
CA PRO A 7 46.36 -33.98 1.04
C PRO A 7 45.30 -32.98 0.57
N ARG A 8 44.15 -33.51 0.11
CA ARG A 8 42.89 -32.76 -0.04
C ARG A 8 42.54 -32.15 1.32
N GLY A 9 42.67 -30.83 1.42
CA GLY A 9 42.09 -30.08 2.51
C GLY A 9 40.57 -30.20 2.46
N GLU A 10 40.00 -30.95 3.40
CA GLU A 10 38.62 -30.79 3.79
C GLU A 10 38.46 -29.33 4.26
N GLY A 11 37.75 -28.54 3.47
CA GLY A 11 37.31 -27.22 3.89
C GLY A 11 36.45 -27.38 5.14
N LYS A 12 37.02 -27.10 6.31
CA LYS A 12 36.27 -26.94 7.55
C LYS A 12 35.24 -25.85 7.31
N SER A 13 33.99 -26.25 7.05
CA SER A 13 32.84 -25.36 7.16
C SER A 13 32.90 -24.74 8.55
N ARG A 14 33.19 -23.44 8.60
CA ARG A 14 33.24 -22.66 9.82
C ARG A 14 31.81 -22.65 10.34
N LYS A 15 31.50 -23.54 11.31
CA LYS A 15 30.18 -23.62 11.94
C LYS A 15 29.76 -22.20 12.34
N SER A 16 28.73 -21.67 11.71
CA SER A 16 28.19 -20.36 12.07
C SER A 16 27.66 -20.45 13.50
N ARG A 17 28.10 -19.53 14.36
CA ARG A 17 27.63 -19.47 15.74
C ARG A 17 26.32 -18.72 15.75
N LEU A 18 25.24 -19.44 16.05
CA LEU A 18 23.97 -18.82 16.40
C LEU A 18 24.10 -18.20 17.79
N ILE A 19 23.55 -17.00 17.93
CA ILE A 19 23.42 -16.30 19.21
C ILE A 19 21.94 -16.07 19.45
N LYS A 20 21.50 -16.36 20.67
CA LYS A 20 20.16 -15.97 21.12
C LYS A 20 20.14 -14.46 21.33
N ILE A 21 19.07 -13.81 20.92
CA ILE A 21 18.93 -12.36 21.14
C ILE A 21 18.95 -12.02 22.63
N ALA A 22 18.39 -12.87 23.50
CA ALA A 22 18.54 -12.74 24.95
C ALA A 22 20.02 -12.71 25.43
N GLU A 23 20.94 -13.41 24.77
CA GLU A 23 22.37 -13.34 25.09
C GLU A 23 23.01 -12.02 24.62
N VAL A 24 22.54 -11.48 23.50
CA VAL A 24 22.95 -10.15 23.04
C VAL A 24 22.50 -9.12 24.07
N VAL A 25 21.22 -9.14 24.47
CA VAL A 25 20.66 -8.30 25.55
C VAL A 25 21.45 -8.45 26.85
N GLY A 26 21.73 -9.69 27.27
CA GLY A 26 22.45 -9.99 28.51
C GLY A 26 23.91 -9.54 28.50
N LYS A 27 24.63 -9.69 27.37
CA LYS A 27 26.01 -9.19 27.21
C LYS A 27 26.08 -7.66 27.11
N VAL A 28 25.03 -7.05 26.55
CA VAL A 28 24.88 -5.61 26.37
C VAL A 28 24.38 -4.94 27.67
N GLY A 29 24.08 -5.72 28.71
CA GLY A 29 23.66 -5.19 30.02
C GLY A 29 22.24 -4.61 30.04
N LEU A 30 21.39 -5.00 29.09
CA LEU A 30 19.98 -4.58 28.97
C LEU A 30 19.03 -5.37 29.90
N SER A 31 19.55 -6.07 30.90
CA SER A 31 18.81 -6.96 31.81
C SER A 31 17.96 -6.24 32.87
N ALA A 32 17.38 -5.08 32.53
CA ALA A 32 16.34 -4.42 33.32
C ALA A 32 15.37 -3.68 32.38
N VAL A 33 14.22 -4.28 32.08
CA VAL A 33 13.07 -3.61 31.46
C VAL A 33 11.87 -3.92 32.34
N PRO A 34 11.20 -2.89 32.90
CA PRO A 34 9.93 -2.51 32.31
C PRO A 34 9.65 -0.98 32.23
N ILE A 35 9.29 -0.54 31.02
CA ILE A 35 8.20 0.42 30.68
C ILE A 35 8.39 1.88 31.23
N PRO A 36 7.43 2.83 31.06
CA PRO A 36 7.63 4.24 30.67
C PRO A 36 7.90 5.15 31.91
N PRO A 37 7.60 6.47 31.86
CA PRO A 37 8.54 7.60 31.67
C PRO A 37 9.61 7.83 32.78
N VAL A 38 10.01 6.81 33.54
CA VAL A 38 11.16 6.90 34.48
C VAL A 38 12.44 6.50 33.74
N VAL A 39 12.78 7.28 32.72
CA VAL A 39 13.97 7.08 31.89
C VAL A 39 15.06 8.03 32.37
N SER A 40 16.09 7.54 33.07
CA SER A 40 17.40 8.24 32.95
C SER A 40 18.66 7.50 33.40
N GLU A 41 18.70 6.58 34.38
CA GLU A 41 20.02 6.24 34.98
C GLU A 41 20.54 4.82 34.75
N VAL A 42 19.70 3.77 34.81
CA VAL A 42 20.20 2.38 34.66
C VAL A 42 20.46 2.01 33.20
N ALA A 43 19.63 2.52 32.28
CA ALA A 43 19.91 2.44 30.84
C ALA A 43 21.22 3.18 30.49
N LYS A 44 21.50 4.33 31.12
CA LYS A 44 22.76 5.05 30.90
C LYS A 44 23.98 4.21 31.29
N LEU A 45 23.93 3.46 32.39
CA LEU A 45 25.08 2.66 32.86
C LEU A 45 25.40 1.43 32.00
N GLY A 46 24.39 0.76 31.43
CA GLY A 46 24.60 -0.34 30.47
C GLY A 46 25.09 0.17 29.12
N LEU A 47 24.55 1.31 28.70
CA LEU A 47 24.94 1.98 27.47
C LEU A 47 26.33 2.62 27.56
N GLU A 48 26.74 3.18 28.70
CA GLU A 48 28.07 3.78 28.96
C GLU A 48 29.24 2.80 28.72
N LYS A 49 29.02 1.49 28.91
CA LYS A 49 30.01 0.45 28.59
C LYS A 49 30.09 0.10 27.11
N ILE A 50 29.04 0.33 26.33
CA ILE A 50 29.07 0.27 24.86
C ILE A 50 29.73 1.53 24.30
N PHE A 51 29.56 2.67 24.99
CA PHE A 51 29.98 4.01 24.58
C PHE A 51 31.45 4.33 24.80
N SER A 52 32.21 3.53 25.54
CA SER A 52 33.63 3.82 25.78
C SER A 52 34.56 3.64 24.57
N TYR A 53 34.03 3.58 23.33
CA TYR A 53 34.83 3.29 22.14
C TYR A 53 34.41 4.01 20.85
N VAL A 54 33.38 4.86 20.82
CA VAL A 54 32.81 5.32 19.54
C VAL A 54 32.48 6.83 19.56
N ARG A 55 32.53 7.50 18.39
CA ARG A 55 32.24 8.94 18.27
C ARG A 55 30.75 9.20 18.49
N GLN A 56 30.36 10.35 19.05
CA GLN A 56 28.96 10.69 19.42
C GLN A 56 27.90 10.37 18.33
N ARG A 57 28.22 10.54 17.04
CA ARG A 57 27.33 10.16 15.92
C ARG A 57 27.03 8.66 15.92
N ASP A 58 28.05 7.85 16.07
CA ASP A 58 27.94 6.40 16.01
C ASP A 58 27.16 5.87 17.22
N GLU A 59 27.33 6.49 18.40
CA GLU A 59 26.56 6.17 19.60
C GLU A 59 25.05 6.35 19.38
N GLN A 60 24.64 7.46 18.77
CA GLN A 60 23.23 7.73 18.46
C GLN A 60 22.67 6.70 17.49
N ARG A 61 23.43 6.32 16.45
CA ARG A 61 23.00 5.30 15.48
C ARG A 61 22.87 3.92 16.10
N ILE A 62 23.81 3.54 16.97
CA ILE A 62 23.75 2.27 17.70
C ILE A 62 22.50 2.24 18.59
N LEU A 63 22.20 3.35 19.28
CA LEU A 63 20.99 3.47 20.10
C LEU A 63 19.71 3.33 19.29
N GLU A 64 19.61 4.05 18.17
CA GLU A 64 18.46 3.99 17.27
C GLU A 64 18.29 2.61 16.66
N PHE A 65 19.38 1.96 16.26
CA PHE A 65 19.38 0.59 15.77
C PHE A 65 18.78 -0.36 16.82
N TYR A 66 19.27 -0.34 18.05
CA TYR A 66 18.76 -1.22 19.10
C TYR A 66 17.31 -0.92 19.47
N ARG A 67 16.91 0.36 19.51
CA ARG A 67 15.51 0.74 19.72
C ARG A 67 14.62 0.18 18.62
N ALA A 68 14.97 0.43 17.36
CA ALA A 68 14.22 -0.07 16.21
C ALA A 68 14.28 -1.60 16.07
N PHE A 69 15.27 -2.27 16.65
CA PHE A 69 15.41 -3.74 16.65
C PHE A 69 14.54 -4.40 17.73
N PHE A 70 14.49 -3.84 18.94
CA PHE A 70 13.72 -4.41 20.07
C PHE A 70 12.27 -3.95 20.15
N TYR A 71 11.96 -2.76 19.63
CA TYR A 71 10.64 -2.16 19.76
C TYR A 71 9.98 -2.00 18.38
N LYS A 72 8.71 -2.41 18.27
CA LYS A 72 7.85 -2.10 17.13
C LYS A 72 6.80 -1.10 17.64
N ASN A 73 6.72 0.07 17.01
CA ASN A 73 5.77 1.13 17.37
C ASN A 73 5.83 1.53 18.87
N GLY A 74 7.03 1.53 19.44
CA GLY A 74 7.26 1.87 20.86
C GLY A 74 6.93 0.76 21.85
N VAL A 75 6.46 -0.41 21.39
CA VAL A 75 6.16 -1.57 22.23
C VAL A 75 7.25 -2.63 22.06
N PRO A 76 7.75 -3.25 23.15
CA PRO A 76 8.65 -4.40 23.05
C PRO A 76 8.02 -5.54 22.24
N ASP A 77 8.75 -6.07 21.26
CA ASP A 77 8.34 -7.27 20.53
C ASP A 77 8.77 -8.51 21.32
N GLU A 78 7.85 -9.16 22.04
CA GLU A 78 8.18 -10.33 22.87
C GLU A 78 8.81 -11.48 22.06
N GLY A 79 8.46 -11.61 20.78
CA GLY A 79 9.00 -12.65 19.89
C GLY A 79 10.47 -12.48 19.56
N ILE A 80 11.05 -11.28 19.74
CA ILE A 80 12.45 -11.03 19.40
C ILE A 80 13.42 -11.59 20.42
N LEU A 81 13.02 -11.75 21.68
CA LEU A 81 13.92 -12.17 22.77
C LEU A 81 14.35 -13.64 22.64
N ASP A 82 13.42 -14.48 22.18
CA ASP A 82 13.64 -15.91 21.93
C ASP A 82 14.21 -16.19 20.52
N ALA A 83 14.35 -15.16 19.69
CA ALA A 83 14.86 -15.28 18.34
C ALA A 83 16.36 -15.61 18.30
N GLU A 84 16.81 -16.15 17.17
CA GLU A 84 18.21 -16.52 16.94
C GLU A 84 18.73 -15.93 15.65
N ILE A 85 19.94 -15.38 15.70
CA ILE A 85 20.63 -14.86 14.53
C ILE A 85 22.06 -15.39 14.51
N GLU A 86 22.61 -15.61 13.31
CA GLU A 86 24.04 -15.88 13.20
C GLU A 86 24.83 -14.64 13.62
N GLU A 87 25.82 -14.84 14.50
CA GLU A 87 26.68 -13.77 15.01
C GLU A 87 27.32 -12.95 13.88
N SER A 88 27.71 -13.60 12.78
CA SER A 88 28.26 -12.92 11.61
C SER A 88 27.27 -11.99 10.92
N ASN A 89 25.98 -12.35 10.84
CA ASN A 89 24.96 -11.52 10.20
C ASN A 89 24.62 -10.31 11.07
N PHE A 90 24.51 -10.52 12.39
CA PHE A 90 24.29 -9.44 13.35
C PHE A 90 25.41 -8.39 13.29
N HIS A 91 26.67 -8.83 13.39
CA HIS A 91 27.81 -7.92 13.32
C HIS A 91 27.93 -7.24 11.95
N ALA A 92 27.63 -7.94 10.85
CA ALA A 92 27.66 -7.33 9.53
C ALA A 92 26.64 -6.19 9.40
N LEU A 93 25.42 -6.37 9.91
CA LEU A 93 24.37 -5.36 9.88
C LEU A 93 24.65 -4.18 10.80
N LEU A 94 25.09 -4.43 12.04
CA LEU A 94 25.43 -3.37 12.97
C LEU A 94 26.61 -2.52 12.45
N ASN A 95 27.66 -3.18 11.93
CA ASN A 95 28.81 -2.47 11.38
C ASN A 95 28.45 -1.70 10.10
N ALA A 96 27.60 -2.27 9.24
CA ALA A 96 27.09 -1.58 8.06
C ALA A 96 26.30 -0.34 8.47
N CYS A 97 25.40 -0.45 9.45
CA CYS A 97 24.66 0.67 10.01
C CYS A 97 25.56 1.77 10.54
N VAL A 98 26.57 1.45 11.35
CA VAL A 98 27.48 2.47 11.92
C VAL A 98 28.31 3.15 10.84
N SER A 99 28.79 2.38 9.85
CA SER A 99 29.69 2.89 8.81
C SER A 99 28.95 3.60 7.66
N ASP A 100 27.62 3.50 7.60
CA ASP A 100 26.85 4.11 6.52
C ASP A 100 26.95 5.63 6.57
N ILE A 101 26.87 6.30 5.42
CA ILE A 101 26.87 7.76 5.39
C ILE A 101 25.46 8.33 5.58
N GLU A 102 24.43 7.58 5.19
CA GLU A 102 23.01 7.97 5.25
C GLU A 102 22.40 7.52 6.58
N GLU A 103 21.97 8.48 7.40
CA GLU A 103 21.47 8.24 8.76
C GLU A 103 20.08 7.59 8.74
N GLU A 104 19.30 7.87 7.69
CA GLU A 104 17.95 7.38 7.42
C GLU A 104 17.89 5.84 7.34
N LYS A 105 19.00 5.19 6.93
CA LYS A 105 19.07 3.72 6.82
C LYS A 105 19.20 2.98 8.15
N THR A 106 19.35 3.69 9.27
CA THR A 106 19.48 3.07 10.61
C THR A 106 18.28 2.17 10.95
N ILE A 107 17.05 2.63 10.69
CA ILE A 107 15.83 1.83 10.91
C ILE A 107 15.76 0.63 9.96
N PRO A 108 16.00 0.76 8.64
CA PRO A 108 16.11 -0.37 7.73
C PRO A 108 17.09 -1.47 8.16
N TYR A 109 18.27 -1.10 8.66
CA TYR A 109 19.24 -2.08 9.17
C TYR A 109 18.69 -2.85 10.37
N ALA A 110 18.06 -2.15 11.31
CA ALA A 110 17.45 -2.77 12.47
C ALA A 110 16.30 -3.71 12.08
N ASN A 111 15.43 -3.28 11.16
CA ASN A 111 14.33 -4.09 10.64
C ASN A 111 14.82 -5.34 9.90
N LEU A 112 15.85 -5.23 9.06
CA LEU A 112 16.43 -6.38 8.39
C LEU A 112 17.05 -7.37 9.39
N THR A 113 17.74 -6.85 10.41
CA THR A 113 18.29 -7.67 11.50
C THR A 113 17.19 -8.44 12.23
N ARG A 114 16.09 -7.76 12.56
CA ARG A 114 14.90 -8.36 13.17
C ARG A 114 14.29 -9.44 12.27
N SER A 115 14.07 -9.13 11.00
CA SER A 115 13.48 -10.07 10.04
C SER A 115 14.33 -11.32 9.85
N ILE A 116 15.66 -11.19 9.88
CA ILE A 116 16.58 -12.34 9.85
C ILE A 116 16.47 -13.15 11.14
N ALA A 117 16.50 -12.50 12.31
CA ALA A 117 16.43 -13.17 13.61
C ALA A 117 15.12 -13.95 13.79
N LEU A 118 14.00 -13.38 13.32
CA LEU A 118 12.67 -14.01 13.35
C LEU A 118 12.45 -15.06 12.25
N GLY A 119 13.47 -15.37 11.45
CA GLY A 119 13.37 -16.36 10.37
C GLY A 119 12.47 -15.95 9.20
N ARG A 120 12.13 -14.66 9.06
CA ARG A 120 11.30 -14.12 7.97
C ARG A 120 12.07 -13.94 6.66
N VAL A 121 13.41 -14.01 6.71
CA VAL A 121 14.30 -13.95 5.55
C VAL A 121 14.89 -15.32 5.28
N ASP A 122 14.68 -15.81 4.06
CA ASP A 122 15.27 -17.04 3.55
C ASP A 122 16.79 -17.04 3.76
N PRO A 123 17.37 -18.10 4.37
CA PRO A 123 18.81 -18.23 4.57
C PRO A 123 19.67 -17.89 3.36
N GLU A 124 19.25 -18.26 2.15
CA GLU A 124 20.00 -18.02 0.90
C GLU A 124 20.04 -16.52 0.53
N LEU A 125 19.01 -15.77 0.91
CA LEU A 125 18.87 -14.34 0.61
C LEU A 125 19.52 -13.43 1.65
N ARG A 126 19.79 -13.90 2.87
CA ARG A 126 20.30 -13.07 3.98
C ARG A 126 21.54 -12.27 3.60
N ARG A 127 22.56 -12.94 3.07
CA ARG A 127 23.82 -12.27 2.66
C ARG A 127 23.56 -11.28 1.54
N ASN A 128 22.74 -11.63 0.55
CA ASN A 128 22.41 -10.74 -0.55
C ASN A 128 21.69 -9.48 -0.06
N PHE A 129 20.72 -9.63 0.87
CA PHE A 129 19.98 -8.52 1.44
C PHE A 129 20.86 -7.59 2.28
N ILE A 130 21.78 -8.13 3.09
CA ILE A 130 22.74 -7.33 3.85
C ILE A 130 23.60 -6.48 2.91
N LEU A 131 24.11 -7.07 1.82
CA LEU A 131 24.93 -6.36 0.84
C LEU A 131 24.10 -5.34 0.05
N THR A 132 22.89 -5.71 -0.34
CA THR A 132 21.96 -4.83 -1.06
C THR A 132 21.65 -3.60 -0.21
N LEU A 133 21.20 -3.77 1.03
CA LEU A 133 20.85 -2.62 1.89
C LEU A 133 22.03 -1.67 2.11
N ARG A 134 23.24 -2.22 2.23
CA ARG A 134 24.45 -1.41 2.35
C ARG A 134 24.79 -0.63 1.10
N ASP A 135 24.61 -1.24 -0.06
CA ASP A 135 25.02 -0.68 -1.33
C ASP A 135 23.95 0.25 -1.95
N LEU A 136 22.68 0.17 -1.50
CA LEU A 136 21.62 1.05 -1.94
C LEU A 136 21.70 2.42 -1.26
N SER A 137 21.40 3.48 -2.01
CA SER A 137 21.09 4.78 -1.41
C SER A 137 19.72 4.76 -0.69
N TRP A 138 19.47 5.77 0.14
CA TRP A 138 18.16 5.98 0.73
C TRP A 138 17.08 6.19 -0.35
N ASP A 139 17.37 6.99 -1.38
CA ASP A 139 16.44 7.26 -2.47
C ASP A 139 16.08 6.00 -3.26
N GLU A 140 17.04 5.10 -3.48
CA GLU A 140 16.79 3.81 -4.13
C GLU A 140 15.93 2.88 -3.26
N LEU A 141 16.17 2.88 -1.95
CA LEU A 141 15.34 2.13 -1.00
C LEU A 141 13.92 2.70 -0.92
N ASP A 142 13.77 4.03 -0.89
CA ASP A 142 12.49 4.73 -0.91
C ASP A 142 11.72 4.44 -2.21
N LEU A 143 12.42 4.42 -3.35
CA LEU A 143 11.83 4.03 -4.63
C LEU A 143 11.31 2.59 -4.60
N LEU A 144 12.07 1.63 -4.07
CA LEU A 144 11.60 0.25 -3.91
C LEU A 144 10.35 0.16 -3.03
N ARG A 145 10.30 0.94 -1.94
CA ARG A 145 9.12 1.01 -1.07
C ARG A 145 7.92 1.58 -1.80
N ARG A 146 8.06 2.67 -2.56
CA ARG A 146 6.98 3.23 -3.38
C ARG A 146 6.44 2.20 -4.37
N ILE A 147 7.32 1.50 -5.08
CA ILE A 147 6.94 0.44 -6.02
C ILE A 147 6.18 -0.68 -5.30
N TYR A 148 6.66 -1.11 -4.12
CA TYR A 148 5.97 -2.09 -3.28
C TYR A 148 4.56 -1.64 -2.93
N VAL A 149 4.40 -0.41 -2.46
CA VAL A 149 3.09 0.15 -2.06
C VAL A 149 2.11 0.16 -3.23
N VAL A 150 2.51 0.69 -4.39
CA VAL A 150 1.60 0.74 -5.56
C VAL A 150 1.29 -0.65 -6.15
N THR A 151 2.15 -1.64 -5.87
CA THR A 151 1.91 -3.04 -6.30
C THR A 151 0.97 -3.77 -5.33
N LYS A 152 1.01 -3.43 -4.03
CA LYS A 152 0.21 -4.09 -2.98
C LYS A 152 -1.16 -3.45 -2.77
N HIS A 153 -1.29 -2.16 -3.04
CA HIS A 153 -2.50 -1.40 -2.81
C HIS A 153 -3.14 -0.97 -4.12
N ALA A 154 -4.47 -0.91 -4.16
CA ALA A 154 -5.23 -0.39 -5.30
C ALA A 154 -5.14 1.15 -5.35
N VAL A 155 -3.96 1.67 -5.66
CA VAL A 155 -3.68 3.11 -5.67
C VAL A 155 -4.40 3.80 -6.83
N ILE A 156 -4.96 4.98 -6.53
CA ILE A 156 -5.60 5.85 -7.51
C ILE A 156 -4.50 6.56 -8.31
N PRO A 157 -4.42 6.38 -9.64
CA PRO A 157 -3.39 7.05 -10.42
C PRO A 157 -3.62 8.56 -10.53
N ASN A 158 -2.66 9.31 -11.04
CA ASN A 158 -2.90 10.73 -11.38
C ASN A 158 -3.72 10.87 -12.67
N LYS A 159 -3.56 9.92 -13.61
CA LYS A 159 -4.25 9.87 -14.90
C LYS A 159 -4.59 8.40 -15.23
N GLY A 160 -5.69 8.18 -15.95
CA GLY A 160 -6.08 6.83 -16.37
C GLY A 160 -6.81 6.01 -15.31
N LYS A 161 -7.00 4.72 -15.61
CA LYS A 161 -7.79 3.79 -14.81
C LYS A 161 -6.98 3.17 -13.67
N ASP A 162 -5.80 2.65 -13.99
CA ASP A 162 -4.92 1.94 -13.05
C ASP A 162 -3.57 2.64 -12.91
N PHE A 163 -2.91 2.43 -11.76
CA PHE A 163 -1.56 2.91 -11.53
C PHE A 163 -0.57 2.12 -12.37
N ASP A 164 0.11 2.83 -13.27
CA ASP A 164 1.15 2.24 -14.11
C ASP A 164 2.49 2.33 -13.37
N VAL A 165 3.00 1.17 -12.93
CA VAL A 165 4.27 1.06 -12.20
C VAL A 165 5.45 1.52 -13.07
N SER A 166 5.32 1.44 -14.41
CA SER A 166 6.35 1.94 -15.32
C SER A 166 6.62 3.43 -15.13
N LEU A 167 5.64 4.22 -14.65
CA LEU A 167 5.82 5.64 -14.32
C LEU A 167 6.81 5.89 -13.18
N LEU A 168 7.13 4.88 -12.37
CA LEU A 168 8.15 4.92 -11.32
C LEU A 168 9.50 4.33 -11.78
N LEU A 169 9.55 3.78 -12.99
CA LEU A 169 10.71 3.05 -13.52
C LEU A 169 11.23 3.63 -14.83
N ASP A 170 10.43 4.41 -15.54
CA ASP A 170 10.76 5.04 -16.81
C ASP A 170 10.99 6.54 -16.59
N TYR A 171 12.26 6.92 -16.62
CA TYR A 171 12.70 8.29 -16.44
C TYR A 171 13.32 8.81 -17.74
N PRO A 172 13.07 10.09 -18.09
CA PRO A 172 13.69 10.67 -19.28
C PRO A 172 15.22 10.72 -19.10
N PRO A 173 16.01 10.64 -20.18
CA PRO A 173 17.48 10.66 -20.09
C PRO A 173 18.07 11.90 -19.40
N SER A 174 17.30 12.98 -19.27
CA SER A 174 17.68 14.17 -18.51
C SER A 174 17.69 13.96 -16.98
N GLN A 175 17.02 12.92 -16.48
CA GLN A 175 16.96 12.52 -15.07
C GLN A 175 17.93 11.37 -14.82
N ILE A 176 19.22 11.71 -14.87
CA ILE A 176 20.33 10.73 -14.83
C ILE A 176 20.36 9.98 -13.50
N SER A 177 20.08 10.65 -12.38
CA SER A 177 20.14 10.05 -11.04
C SER A 177 19.11 8.92 -10.90
N GLU A 178 17.87 9.20 -11.30
CA GLU A 178 16.74 8.28 -11.26
C GLU A 178 16.92 7.12 -12.25
N THR A 179 17.44 7.43 -13.45
CA THR A 179 17.77 6.40 -14.45
C THR A 179 18.83 5.43 -13.92
N LEU A 180 19.87 5.94 -13.25
CA LEU A 180 20.91 5.12 -12.63
C LEU A 180 20.37 4.30 -11.45
N ALA A 181 19.51 4.90 -10.62
CA ALA A 181 18.84 4.21 -9.52
C ALA A 181 18.05 3.00 -10.03
N VAL A 182 17.20 3.18 -11.04
CA VAL A 182 16.43 2.08 -11.63
C VAL A 182 17.35 1.00 -12.24
N ALA A 183 18.41 1.41 -12.94
CA ALA A 183 19.37 0.46 -13.50
C ALA A 183 20.08 -0.36 -12.40
N ASN A 184 20.45 0.28 -11.29
CA ASN A 184 21.05 -0.39 -10.13
C ASN A 184 20.08 -1.39 -9.48
N LEU A 185 18.81 -0.99 -9.29
CA LEU A 185 17.77 -1.86 -8.76
C LEU A 185 17.52 -3.10 -9.64
N LYS A 186 17.52 -2.92 -10.97
CA LYS A 186 17.44 -4.03 -11.95
C LYS A 186 18.68 -4.93 -11.87
N ALA A 187 19.88 -4.36 -11.82
CA ALA A 187 21.13 -5.11 -11.72
C ALA A 187 21.23 -5.95 -10.43
N LYS A 188 20.61 -5.48 -9.34
CA LYS A 188 20.50 -6.22 -8.07
C LYS A 188 19.35 -7.23 -8.02
N GLY A 189 18.56 -7.37 -9.10
CA GLY A 189 17.44 -8.31 -9.19
C GLY A 189 16.23 -7.92 -8.34
N MET A 190 16.11 -6.65 -7.95
CA MET A 190 14.99 -6.16 -7.13
C MET A 190 13.77 -5.81 -8.00
N VAL A 191 14.01 -5.49 -9.28
CA VAL A 191 12.99 -5.13 -10.27
C VAL A 191 13.19 -5.99 -11.51
N GLU A 192 12.12 -6.64 -11.96
CA GLU A 192 12.06 -7.50 -13.16
C GLU A 192 10.76 -7.21 -13.93
N ASP A 193 10.81 -7.20 -15.26
CA ASP A 193 9.65 -6.96 -16.14
C ASP A 193 8.79 -5.75 -15.72
N GLU A 194 9.47 -4.64 -15.40
CA GLU A 194 8.85 -3.37 -14.96
C GLU A 194 8.02 -3.47 -13.68
N LYS A 195 8.32 -4.47 -12.83
CA LYS A 195 7.66 -4.72 -11.56
C LYS A 195 8.66 -5.09 -10.48
N LEU A 196 8.23 -5.02 -9.23
CA LEU A 196 9.01 -5.55 -8.13
C LEU A 196 9.13 -7.07 -8.24
N SER A 197 10.35 -7.60 -8.17
CA SER A 197 10.57 -9.04 -8.15
C SER A 197 10.10 -9.65 -6.83
N SER A 198 10.02 -10.99 -6.76
CA SER A 198 9.73 -11.69 -5.49
C SER A 198 10.80 -11.39 -4.43
N ALA A 199 12.07 -11.33 -4.85
CA ALA A 199 13.19 -10.96 -4.00
C ALA A 199 13.09 -9.50 -3.54
N GLY A 200 12.75 -8.57 -4.43
CA GLY A 200 12.54 -7.15 -4.10
C GLY A 200 11.39 -6.96 -3.11
N SER A 201 10.28 -7.68 -3.29
CA SER A 201 9.13 -7.64 -2.39
C SER A 201 9.48 -8.15 -0.99
N SER A 202 10.20 -9.27 -0.92
CA SER A 202 10.72 -9.83 0.33
C SER A 202 11.72 -8.89 1.00
N PHE A 203 12.63 -8.28 0.24
CA PHE A 203 13.60 -7.32 0.72
C PHE A 203 12.95 -6.09 1.36
N VAL A 204 12.01 -5.43 0.65
CA VAL A 204 11.27 -4.27 1.16
C VAL A 204 10.52 -4.60 2.44
N SER A 205 9.83 -5.75 2.46
CA SER A 205 9.10 -6.22 3.64
C SER A 205 10.02 -6.50 4.83
N ALA A 206 11.25 -6.97 4.57
CA ALA A 206 12.21 -7.29 5.61
C ALA A 206 12.86 -6.04 6.24
N CYS A 207 13.01 -4.95 5.50
CA CYS A 207 13.69 -3.73 5.95
C CYS A 207 12.74 -2.57 6.31
N SER A 208 11.42 -2.77 6.29
CA SER A 208 10.44 -1.71 6.55
C SER A 208 9.47 -2.13 7.64
N ASN A 209 8.93 -1.17 8.38
CA ASN A 209 7.74 -1.43 9.19
C ASN A 209 6.51 -1.40 8.28
N GLU A 210 5.41 -2.01 8.73
CA GLU A 210 4.13 -1.97 7.99
C GLU A 210 3.64 -0.52 7.82
N ASP A 211 3.78 0.29 8.86
CA ASP A 211 3.39 1.71 8.86
C ASP A 211 4.18 2.53 7.82
N ASP A 212 5.45 2.17 7.55
CA ASP A 212 6.30 2.83 6.54
C ASP A 212 5.89 2.48 5.08
N LEU A 213 5.05 1.46 4.94
CA LEU A 213 4.55 0.95 3.66
C LEU A 213 3.07 1.31 3.45
N GLU A 214 2.50 2.18 4.28
CA GLU A 214 1.15 2.66 4.06
C GLU A 214 1.09 3.67 2.89
N PRO A 215 0.08 3.57 2.00
CA PRO A 215 -0.10 4.51 0.89
C PRO A 215 -0.10 5.99 1.29
N VAL A 216 -0.60 6.31 2.49
CA VAL A 216 -0.69 7.69 2.99
C VAL A 216 0.68 8.34 3.19
N ILE A 217 1.72 7.54 3.50
CA ILE A 217 3.10 8.02 3.69
C ILE A 217 3.64 8.67 2.41
N TYR A 218 3.23 8.15 1.25
CA TYR A 218 3.65 8.65 -0.07
C TYR A 218 2.63 9.60 -0.69
N GLY A 219 1.61 10.01 0.07
CA GLY A 219 0.52 10.87 -0.43
C GLY A 219 -0.42 10.17 -1.42
N TYR A 220 -0.39 8.84 -1.48
CA TYR A 220 -1.25 8.07 -2.36
C TYR A 220 -2.65 7.91 -1.77
N LYS A 221 -3.66 7.98 -2.65
CA LYS A 221 -5.03 7.59 -2.33
C LYS A 221 -5.26 6.16 -2.80
N VAL A 222 -6.06 5.41 -2.06
CA VAL A 222 -6.43 4.03 -2.40
C VAL A 222 -7.91 3.99 -2.74
N TRP A 223 -8.29 3.20 -3.74
CA TRP A 223 -9.69 2.92 -4.04
C TRP A 223 -10.39 2.32 -2.82
N SER A 224 -11.58 2.81 -2.52
CA SER A 224 -12.43 2.37 -1.40
C SER A 224 -12.97 0.95 -1.54
N GLY A 225 -12.75 0.28 -2.68
CA GLY A 225 -13.39 -0.98 -3.05
C GLY A 225 -14.80 -0.82 -3.64
N TYR A 226 -15.34 0.41 -3.68
CA TYR A 226 -16.60 0.70 -4.36
C TYR A 226 -16.39 1.04 -5.82
N THR A 227 -17.28 0.49 -6.64
CA THR A 227 -17.31 0.66 -8.09
C THR A 227 -18.72 1.11 -8.49
N CYS A 228 -18.83 2.36 -8.90
CA CYS A 228 -20.06 3.02 -9.26
C CYS A 228 -20.35 2.92 -10.76
N LEU A 229 -21.55 2.46 -11.11
CA LEU A 229 -22.10 2.64 -12.44
C LEU A 229 -22.71 4.05 -12.54
N ILE A 230 -22.26 4.86 -13.50
CA ILE A 230 -22.94 6.08 -13.92
C ILE A 230 -23.82 5.69 -15.10
N LEU A 231 -25.12 5.54 -14.84
CA LEU A 231 -26.09 5.15 -15.85
C LEU A 231 -26.80 6.38 -16.40
N HIS A 232 -26.60 6.65 -17.68
CA HIS A 232 -27.26 7.74 -18.37
C HIS A 232 -28.53 7.24 -19.06
N LEU A 233 -29.66 7.81 -18.68
CA LEU A 233 -30.97 7.59 -19.28
C LEU A 233 -31.32 8.85 -20.08
N SER A 234 -31.05 8.84 -21.39
CA SER A 234 -31.40 9.94 -22.30
C SER A 234 -31.92 9.43 -23.64
N GLY A 235 -32.79 10.23 -24.26
CA GLY A 235 -33.29 10.01 -25.62
C GLY A 235 -32.29 10.41 -26.72
N LYS A 236 -31.25 11.20 -26.40
CA LYS A 236 -30.18 11.64 -27.33
C LYS A 236 -28.82 11.72 -26.63
N HIS A 237 -27.73 11.88 -27.40
CA HIS A 237 -26.36 11.93 -26.88
C HIS A 237 -26.18 13.06 -25.85
N LEU A 238 -26.05 12.70 -24.58
CA LEU A 238 -25.58 13.60 -23.52
C LEU A 238 -24.16 14.09 -23.79
N SER A 239 -23.84 15.28 -23.28
CA SER A 239 -22.46 15.77 -23.28
C SER A 239 -21.62 14.93 -22.31
N ASN A 240 -20.60 14.25 -22.84
CA ASN A 240 -19.62 13.46 -22.07
C ASN A 240 -19.02 14.22 -20.86
N SER A 241 -19.04 15.55 -20.89
CA SER A 241 -18.53 16.42 -19.82
C SER A 241 -19.18 16.17 -18.46
N GLU A 242 -20.49 15.90 -18.41
CA GLU A 242 -21.19 15.74 -17.12
C GLU A 242 -20.83 14.42 -16.44
N SER A 243 -20.71 13.35 -17.23
CA SER A 243 -20.24 12.04 -16.79
C SER A 243 -18.82 12.13 -16.25
N GLU A 244 -17.95 12.83 -16.97
CA GLU A 244 -16.54 13.03 -16.60
C GLU A 244 -16.40 13.82 -15.30
N MET A 245 -17.21 14.88 -15.15
CA MET A 245 -17.27 15.68 -13.94
C MET A 245 -17.78 14.91 -12.72
N LEU A 246 -18.82 14.08 -12.89
CA LEU A 246 -19.30 13.20 -11.82
C LEU A 246 -18.27 12.11 -11.50
N ALA A 247 -17.64 11.52 -12.52
CA ALA A 247 -16.55 10.56 -12.35
C ALA A 247 -15.37 11.18 -11.57
N ALA A 248 -15.02 12.44 -11.84
CA ALA A 248 -14.01 13.17 -11.08
C ALA A 248 -14.43 13.36 -9.61
N SER A 249 -15.70 13.63 -9.36
CA SER A 249 -16.26 13.76 -8.00
C SER A 249 -16.21 12.42 -7.25
N LEU A 250 -16.62 11.31 -7.89
CA LEU A 250 -16.52 9.95 -7.34
C LEU A 250 -15.06 9.55 -7.07
N ARG A 251 -14.14 9.91 -7.98
CA ARG A 251 -12.71 9.69 -7.81
C ARG A 251 -12.15 10.45 -6.61
N SER A 252 -12.62 11.68 -6.36
CA SER A 252 -12.18 12.48 -5.22
C SER A 252 -12.51 11.83 -3.87
N THR A 253 -13.58 11.02 -3.84
CA THR A 253 -14.03 10.19 -2.71
C THR A 253 -13.55 8.74 -2.81
N CYS A 254 -12.56 8.46 -3.66
CA CYS A 254 -11.96 7.15 -3.84
C CYS A 254 -12.92 6.06 -4.35
N ILE A 255 -13.94 6.39 -5.13
CA ILE A 255 -14.88 5.43 -5.74
C ILE A 255 -14.55 5.29 -7.23
N HIS A 256 -14.34 4.05 -7.70
CA HIS A 256 -14.10 3.78 -9.11
C HIS A 256 -15.41 3.96 -9.89
N SER A 257 -15.37 4.39 -11.15
CA SER A 257 -16.60 4.67 -11.90
C SER A 257 -16.55 4.22 -13.36
N TYR A 258 -17.68 3.68 -13.85
CA TYR A 258 -17.92 3.39 -15.26
C TYR A 258 -19.13 4.16 -15.76
N SER A 259 -19.02 4.81 -16.91
CA SER A 259 -20.16 5.48 -17.54
C SER A 259 -20.75 4.62 -18.64
N VAL A 260 -22.08 4.47 -18.64
CA VAL A 260 -22.84 3.75 -19.67
C VAL A 260 -24.06 4.59 -20.05
N THR A 261 -24.29 4.72 -21.36
CA THR A 261 -25.49 5.36 -21.90
C THR A 261 -26.45 4.29 -22.38
N ALA A 262 -27.67 4.27 -21.82
CA ALA A 262 -28.75 3.42 -22.30
C ALA A 262 -29.58 4.20 -23.32
N ILE A 263 -29.19 4.12 -24.60
CA ILE A 263 -29.96 4.69 -25.73
C ILE A 263 -30.97 3.63 -26.18
N GLY A 264 -32.27 3.91 -26.09
CA GLY A 264 -33.31 3.07 -26.71
C GLY A 264 -33.82 1.87 -25.90
N GLY A 265 -33.45 1.73 -24.62
CA GLY A 265 -34.01 0.73 -23.71
C GLY A 265 -33.03 -0.37 -23.29
N PHE A 266 -33.36 -1.05 -22.20
CA PHE A 266 -32.62 -2.21 -21.69
C PHE A 266 -33.02 -3.43 -22.54
N GLU A 267 -32.32 -3.67 -23.65
CA GLU A 267 -32.64 -4.85 -24.48
C GLU A 267 -32.43 -6.14 -23.66
N THR A 268 -33.48 -6.96 -23.59
CA THR A 268 -33.61 -8.16 -22.76
C THR A 268 -32.78 -9.36 -23.26
N GLY A 269 -31.57 -9.12 -23.77
CA GLY A 269 -30.64 -10.16 -24.16
C GLY A 269 -29.95 -10.80 -22.96
N ARG A 270 -29.64 -12.11 -23.03
CA ARG A 270 -28.87 -12.89 -22.03
C ARG A 270 -27.45 -12.35 -21.72
N ASN A 271 -27.05 -11.22 -22.29
CA ASN A 271 -25.76 -10.57 -22.15
C ASN A 271 -25.95 -9.11 -21.72
N ASP A 272 -26.58 -8.88 -20.57
CA ASP A 272 -26.75 -7.53 -20.02
C ASP A 272 -25.37 -6.89 -19.76
N PRO A 273 -24.97 -5.82 -20.48
CA PRO A 273 -23.70 -5.14 -20.28
C PRO A 273 -23.51 -4.65 -18.85
N LEU A 274 -24.61 -4.34 -18.15
CA LEU A 274 -24.61 -3.82 -16.78
C LEU A 274 -24.22 -4.88 -15.74
N SER A 275 -24.49 -6.15 -16.03
CA SER A 275 -24.11 -7.29 -15.18
C SER A 275 -22.62 -7.62 -15.24
N ARG A 276 -21.93 -7.28 -16.34
CA ARG A 276 -20.51 -7.58 -16.55
C ARG A 276 -19.57 -6.63 -15.82
N LEU A 277 -20.05 -5.44 -15.42
CA LEU A 277 -19.19 -4.35 -14.97
C LEU A 277 -18.73 -4.45 -13.50
N GLY A 278 -19.05 -5.52 -12.77
CA GLY A 278 -18.59 -5.69 -11.37
C GLY A 278 -18.91 -4.50 -10.46
N THR A 279 -19.98 -3.75 -10.78
CA THR A 279 -20.37 -2.52 -10.07
C THR A 279 -21.22 -2.84 -8.86
N ASN A 280 -20.97 -2.16 -7.75
CA ASN A 280 -21.62 -2.38 -6.46
C ASN A 280 -22.40 -1.16 -5.94
N CYS A 281 -22.44 -0.07 -6.71
CA CYS A 281 -23.32 1.08 -6.49
C CYS A 281 -23.66 1.74 -7.84
N CYS A 282 -24.66 2.62 -7.87
CA CYS A 282 -25.12 3.26 -9.11
C CYS A 282 -25.59 4.71 -8.89
N VAL A 283 -25.25 5.59 -9.83
CA VAL A 283 -25.87 6.91 -10.00
C VAL A 283 -26.58 6.93 -11.34
N ILE A 284 -27.88 7.21 -11.31
CA ILE A 284 -28.72 7.30 -12.51
C ILE A 284 -28.88 8.77 -12.86
N LEU A 285 -28.41 9.15 -14.04
CA LEU A 285 -28.57 10.49 -14.60
C LEU A 285 -29.76 10.46 -15.57
N ILE A 286 -30.84 11.13 -15.19
CA ILE A 286 -32.11 11.12 -15.93
C ILE A 286 -32.26 12.46 -16.65
N ASP A 287 -32.32 12.39 -17.97
CA ASP A 287 -32.47 13.55 -18.83
C ASP A 287 -33.95 13.95 -19.00
N GLU A 288 -34.19 15.17 -19.48
CA GLU A 288 -35.54 15.72 -19.72
C GLU A 288 -36.31 14.89 -20.76
N GLU A 289 -35.61 14.44 -21.82
CA GLU A 289 -36.19 13.70 -22.95
C GLU A 289 -36.39 12.20 -22.67
N PHE A 290 -36.02 11.68 -21.50
CA PHE A 290 -36.11 10.25 -21.23
C PHE A 290 -37.58 9.79 -21.08
N GLU A 291 -38.04 8.81 -21.86
CA GLU A 291 -39.37 8.22 -21.67
C GLU A 291 -39.30 6.94 -20.84
N VAL A 292 -40.14 6.87 -19.80
CA VAL A 292 -40.23 5.69 -18.94
C VAL A 292 -40.94 4.58 -19.71
N THR A 293 -40.27 3.44 -19.84
CA THR A 293 -40.82 2.22 -20.45
C THR A 293 -40.90 1.09 -19.43
N PRO A 294 -41.80 0.10 -19.59
CA PRO A 294 -41.85 -1.07 -18.71
C PRO A 294 -40.50 -1.78 -18.55
N ALA A 295 -39.72 -1.88 -19.63
CA ALA A 295 -38.38 -2.46 -19.61
C ALA A 295 -37.41 -1.65 -18.73
N SER A 296 -37.50 -0.31 -18.78
CA SER A 296 -36.66 0.55 -17.93
C SER A 296 -37.00 0.43 -16.45
N LEU A 297 -38.29 0.31 -16.10
CA LEU A 297 -38.71 0.12 -14.72
C LEU A 297 -38.21 -1.22 -14.16
N GLU A 298 -38.34 -2.29 -14.95
CA GLU A 298 -37.86 -3.62 -14.56
C GLU A 298 -36.35 -3.62 -14.33
N ALA A 299 -35.57 -3.03 -15.24
CA ALA A 299 -34.12 -3.00 -15.13
C ALA A 299 -33.66 -2.17 -13.93
N ILE A 300 -34.27 -1.00 -13.70
CA ILE A 300 -33.91 -0.13 -12.57
C ILE A 300 -34.33 -0.77 -11.24
N SER A 301 -35.44 -1.52 -11.19
CA SER A 301 -35.82 -2.29 -10.01
C SER A 301 -34.75 -3.32 -9.68
N LYS A 302 -34.30 -4.10 -10.67
CA LYS A 302 -33.23 -5.09 -10.50
C LYS A 302 -31.91 -4.48 -10.01
N ILE A 303 -31.56 -3.30 -10.53
CA ILE A 303 -30.40 -2.55 -10.05
C ILE A 303 -30.61 -2.12 -8.59
N ALA A 304 -31.72 -1.47 -8.29
CA ALA A 304 -32.05 -0.96 -6.96
C ALA A 304 -32.14 -2.05 -5.89
N GLU A 305 -32.59 -3.26 -6.22
CA GLU A 305 -32.60 -4.40 -5.31
C GLU A 305 -31.20 -4.83 -4.90
N THR A 306 -30.25 -4.80 -5.85
CA THR A 306 -28.92 -5.39 -5.65
C THR A 306 -27.88 -4.41 -5.13
N ARG A 307 -28.07 -3.10 -5.35
CA ARG A 307 -27.05 -2.08 -5.00
C ARG A 307 -27.65 -0.76 -4.53
N PRO A 308 -26.89 0.06 -3.76
CA PRO A 308 -27.22 1.46 -3.50
C PRO A 308 -27.40 2.23 -4.81
N VAL A 309 -28.48 3.01 -4.92
CA VAL A 309 -28.80 3.80 -6.11
C VAL A 309 -29.20 5.21 -5.72
N VAL A 310 -28.64 6.21 -6.41
CA VAL A 310 -29.05 7.61 -6.33
C VAL A 310 -29.50 8.07 -7.72
N GLN A 311 -30.59 8.82 -7.79
CA GLN A 311 -31.07 9.42 -9.02
C GLN A 311 -30.79 10.93 -9.05
N VAL A 312 -30.39 11.43 -10.22
CA VAL A 312 -30.20 12.85 -10.49
C VAL A 312 -31.14 13.23 -11.63
N LEU A 313 -32.05 14.15 -11.34
CA LEU A 313 -33.09 14.61 -12.25
C LEU A 313 -32.65 15.91 -12.91
N ASN A 314 -32.49 15.90 -14.24
CA ASN A 314 -32.21 17.09 -15.03
C ASN A 314 -33.51 17.87 -15.27
N ASN A 315 -33.90 18.74 -14.33
CA ASN A 315 -34.99 19.73 -14.50
C ASN A 315 -36.36 19.14 -14.92
N ARG A 316 -36.56 17.84 -14.65
CA ARG A 316 -37.84 17.13 -14.80
C ARG A 316 -38.62 17.17 -13.49
N LYS A 317 -39.96 17.13 -13.56
CA LYS A 317 -40.77 16.70 -12.41
C LYS A 317 -40.30 15.31 -11.96
N ALA A 318 -40.45 15.00 -10.66
CA ALA A 318 -40.20 13.65 -10.17
C ALA A 318 -40.95 12.65 -11.05
N ILE A 319 -40.30 11.54 -11.36
CA ILE A 319 -40.94 10.40 -12.03
C ILE A 319 -41.81 9.73 -10.96
N ASP A 320 -43.12 9.73 -11.19
CA ASP A 320 -44.12 9.24 -10.23
C ASP A 320 -44.31 7.70 -10.32
N GLU A 321 -43.57 7.04 -11.23
CA GLU A 321 -43.54 5.59 -11.40
C GLU A 321 -42.55 4.88 -10.46
N GLU A 322 -42.98 3.76 -9.88
CA GLU A 322 -42.11 2.83 -9.14
C GLU A 322 -41.14 2.14 -10.12
N PRO A 323 -39.82 2.04 -9.82
CA PRO A 323 -39.19 2.24 -8.50
C PRO A 323 -38.64 3.65 -8.24
N PHE A 324 -38.74 4.59 -9.18
CA PHE A 324 -38.09 5.90 -9.08
C PHE A 324 -38.53 6.71 -7.87
N THR A 325 -39.80 6.61 -7.47
CA THR A 325 -40.34 7.32 -6.30
C THR A 325 -39.68 6.95 -4.98
N ARG A 326 -39.12 5.74 -4.86
CA ARG A 326 -38.44 5.27 -3.63
C ARG A 326 -36.95 5.57 -3.59
N LEU A 327 -36.37 5.94 -4.74
CA LEU A 327 -34.93 6.14 -4.84
C LEU A 327 -34.53 7.54 -4.33
N PRO A 328 -33.46 7.64 -3.53
CA PRO A 328 -32.89 8.92 -3.13
C PRO A 328 -32.58 9.80 -4.34
N ALA A 329 -33.18 10.99 -4.37
CA ALA A 329 -33.21 11.85 -5.54
C ALA A 329 -32.56 13.21 -5.29
N ILE A 330 -31.86 13.72 -6.30
CA ILE A 330 -31.37 15.09 -6.35
C ILE A 330 -31.94 15.76 -7.58
N ARG A 331 -32.35 17.01 -7.43
CA ARG A 331 -32.87 17.86 -8.50
C ARG A 331 -31.81 18.88 -8.89
N ARG A 332 -31.43 18.92 -10.16
CA ARG A 332 -30.34 19.78 -10.66
C ARG A 332 -30.73 21.26 -10.68
N ASP A 333 -31.98 21.57 -11.01
CA ASP A 333 -32.56 22.92 -11.09
C ASP A 333 -32.58 23.65 -9.74
N LEU A 334 -32.59 22.91 -8.63
CA LEU A 334 -32.54 23.46 -7.28
C LEU A 334 -31.12 23.78 -6.80
N ASN A 335 -30.10 23.34 -7.54
CA ASN A 335 -28.70 23.51 -7.19
C ASN A 335 -28.04 24.55 -8.11
N LYS A 336 -27.57 25.66 -7.54
CA LYS A 336 -26.83 26.67 -8.30
C LYS A 336 -25.50 26.08 -8.80
N GLY A 337 -25.41 25.87 -10.12
CA GLY A 337 -24.19 25.45 -10.80
C GLY A 337 -23.80 24.00 -10.49
N ASP A 338 -22.54 23.82 -10.14
CA ASP A 338 -21.80 22.57 -10.26
C ASP A 338 -21.86 21.67 -9.00
N ALA A 339 -22.66 22.07 -8.01
CA ALA A 339 -22.71 21.50 -6.66
C ALA A 339 -23.48 20.16 -6.56
N TRP A 340 -24.42 19.91 -7.48
CA TRP A 340 -25.25 18.70 -7.47
C TRP A 340 -24.43 17.40 -7.52
N ARG A 341 -23.21 17.44 -8.09
CA ARG A 341 -22.31 16.28 -8.18
C ARG A 341 -21.80 15.84 -6.81
N VAL A 342 -21.38 16.82 -6.00
CA VAL A 342 -20.90 16.56 -4.64
C VAL A 342 -22.04 16.04 -3.77
N GLU A 343 -23.23 16.61 -3.93
CA GLU A 343 -24.43 16.13 -3.24
C GLU A 343 -24.79 14.71 -3.65
N ALA A 344 -24.72 14.37 -4.95
CA ALA A 344 -25.00 13.02 -5.45
C ALA A 344 -24.03 11.99 -4.90
N VAL A 345 -22.74 12.32 -4.85
CA VAL A 345 -21.72 11.45 -4.25
C VAL A 345 -21.94 11.29 -2.74
N ASN A 346 -22.25 12.37 -2.02
CA ASN A 346 -22.52 12.30 -0.58
C ASN A 346 -23.77 11.46 -0.27
N LEU A 347 -24.83 11.63 -1.06
CA LEU A 347 -26.04 10.82 -0.92
C LEU A 347 -25.76 9.35 -1.24
N LEU A 348 -24.94 9.07 -2.26
CA LEU A 348 -24.54 7.70 -2.59
C LEU A 348 -23.74 7.06 -1.46
N ILE A 349 -22.78 7.77 -0.87
CA ILE A 349 -21.99 7.30 0.28
C ILE A 349 -22.92 7.00 1.46
N ARG A 350 -23.92 7.85 1.71
CA ARG A 350 -24.92 7.59 2.75
C ARG A 350 -25.68 6.29 2.50
N GLU A 351 -26.14 6.05 1.27
CA GLU A 351 -26.84 4.81 0.90
C GLU A 351 -25.95 3.57 0.98
N ILE A 352 -24.68 3.69 0.58
CA ILE A 352 -23.67 2.65 0.74
C ILE A 352 -23.55 2.26 2.23
N ASN A 353 -23.40 3.26 3.11
CA ASN A 353 -23.25 3.03 4.53
C ASN A 353 -24.51 2.42 5.16
N LEU A 354 -25.70 2.87 4.77
CA LEU A 354 -26.96 2.32 5.24
C LEU A 354 -27.08 0.83 4.88
N ARG A 355 -26.80 0.45 3.63
CA ARG A 355 -26.86 -0.97 3.21
C ARG A 355 -25.74 -1.82 3.78
N GLY A 356 -24.55 -1.25 4.00
CA GLY A 356 -23.43 -1.92 4.66
C GLY A 356 -23.75 -2.29 6.11
N GLN A 357 -24.44 -1.40 6.83
CA GLN A 357 -24.91 -1.66 8.21
C GLN A 357 -25.97 -2.76 8.26
N VAL A 358 -26.86 -2.85 7.25
CA VAL A 358 -27.91 -3.89 7.18
C VAL A 358 -27.34 -5.29 6.95
N LYS A 359 -26.20 -5.42 6.25
CA LYS A 359 -25.50 -6.71 6.07
C LYS A 359 -24.59 -7.11 7.24
N GLY A 360 -24.36 -6.22 8.20
CA GLY A 360 -23.53 -6.44 9.39
C GLY A 360 -24.30 -6.71 10.68
N ALA A 361 -25.64 -6.80 10.62
CA ALA A 361 -26.43 -7.27 11.75
C ALA A 361 -26.25 -8.79 11.90
N PRO A 362 -25.83 -9.29 13.08
CA PRO A 362 -25.67 -10.72 13.30
C PRO A 362 -27.05 -11.40 13.26
N GLU A 363 -27.15 -12.49 12.49
CA GLU A 363 -28.07 -13.59 12.82
C GLU A 363 -27.50 -14.40 13.98
#